data_AF-A0A3A2Z2J2-F1
#
_entry.id   AF-A0A3A2Z2J2-F1
#
_cell.length_a   1.000
_cell.length_b   1.000
_cell.length_c   1.000
_cell.angle_alpha   90.00
_cell.angle_beta   90.00
_cell.angle_gamma   90.00
#
_symmetry.space_group_name_H-M   'P 1'
#
loop_
_entity.id
_entity.type
_entity.pdbx_description
1 polymer ?
#
loop_
_entity_poly.entity_id
_entity_poly.type
_entity_poly.pdbx_seq_one_letter_code
_entity_poly.pdbx_strand_id
1 'polypeptide(L)'
;MKTYQLNLLAAAEQAGVKRFAPSEYTLPPSGQVGIDFDRIKLETWEVVLRSVKEGRIDAARFPTGMWMNYLAIGAPFRRGEGLAGFSEGAFLFHLDEDLPWVEVPVLADGSGSYPGITMTDIRDIG
;
A
#
# COMPACT_ATOMS: atom_id res chain seq x y z
N MET A 1 -1.31 6.06 -12.71
CA MET A 1 -1.87 5.13 -11.70
C MET A 1 -3.35 5.39 -11.39
N LYS A 2 -3.78 6.65 -11.14
CA LYS A 2 -5.19 7.04 -10.86
C LYS A 2 -6.22 6.49 -11.86
N THR A 3 -5.84 6.33 -13.12
CA THR A 3 -6.73 5.93 -14.20
C THR A 3 -7.04 4.43 -14.26
N TYR A 4 -6.12 3.55 -13.87
CA TYR A 4 -6.31 2.10 -14.09
C TYR A 4 -7.36 1.48 -13.15
N GLN A 5 -7.29 1.78 -11.86
CA GLN A 5 -8.28 1.29 -10.88
C GLN A 5 -9.69 1.81 -11.17
N LEU A 6 -9.81 3.09 -11.57
CA LEU A 6 -11.09 3.69 -11.92
C LEU A 6 -11.66 3.12 -13.23
N ASN A 7 -10.82 2.85 -14.23
CA ASN A 7 -11.24 2.16 -15.44
C ASN A 7 -11.71 0.72 -15.15
N LEU A 8 -11.02 0.02 -14.23
CA LEU A 8 -11.42 -1.32 -13.80
C LEU A 8 -12.76 -1.30 -13.05
N LEU A 9 -12.99 -0.31 -12.19
CA LEU A 9 -14.29 -0.10 -11.54
C LEU A 9 -15.39 0.11 -12.59
N ALA A 10 -15.19 1.03 -13.54
CA ALA A 10 -16.18 1.30 -14.58
C ALA A 10 -16.47 0.08 -15.45
N ALA A 11 -15.43 -0.68 -15.81
CA ALA A 11 -15.58 -1.94 -16.55
C ALA A 11 -16.32 -3.00 -15.72
N ALA A 12 -16.04 -3.10 -14.41
CA ALA A 12 -16.71 -4.02 -13.50
C ALA A 12 -18.21 -3.71 -13.38
N GLU A 13 -18.58 -2.44 -13.26
CA GLU A 13 -19.98 -1.99 -13.27
C GLU A 13 -20.68 -2.36 -14.59
N GLN A 14 -20.07 -2.06 -15.73
CA GLN A 14 -20.61 -2.39 -17.06
C GLN A 14 -20.78 -3.89 -17.27
N ALA A 15 -19.85 -4.69 -16.75
CA ALA A 15 -19.89 -6.14 -16.82
C ALA A 15 -20.87 -6.78 -15.81
N GLY A 16 -21.50 -5.98 -14.94
CA GLY A 16 -22.42 -6.48 -13.91
C GLY A 16 -21.74 -7.29 -12.80
N VAL A 17 -20.45 -7.03 -12.55
CA VAL A 17 -19.70 -7.62 -11.43
C VAL A 17 -20.40 -7.27 -10.13
N LYS A 18 -20.52 -8.25 -9.23
CA LYS A 18 -21.28 -8.07 -7.98
C LYS A 18 -20.51 -7.31 -6.91
N ARG A 19 -19.19 -7.51 -6.82
CA ARG A 19 -18.34 -6.90 -5.81
C ARG A 19 -16.99 -6.52 -6.38
N PHE A 20 -16.55 -5.31 -6.10
CA PHE A 20 -15.23 -4.80 -6.46
C PHE A 20 -14.33 -4.69 -5.22
N ALA A 21 -13.06 -5.07 -5.37
CA ALA A 21 -12.03 -4.89 -4.35
C ALA A 21 -10.88 -4.09 -4.96
N PRO A 22 -10.73 -2.78 -4.66
CA PRO A 22 -9.59 -2.02 -5.14
C PRO A 22 -8.29 -2.48 -4.47
N SER A 23 -7.15 -2.09 -5.04
CA SER A 23 -5.82 -2.36 -4.45
C SER A 23 -5.59 -1.56 -3.16
N GLU A 24 -6.06 -2.12 -2.05
CA GLU A 24 -6.10 -1.51 -0.71
C GLU A 24 -5.36 -2.34 0.37
N TYR A 25 -4.53 -3.29 -0.04
CA TYR A 25 -3.76 -4.22 0.81
C TYR A 25 -2.58 -3.55 1.55
N THR A 26 -2.85 -2.48 2.29
CA THR A 26 -1.87 -1.68 3.04
C THR A 26 -2.44 -1.26 4.40
N LEU A 27 -1.90 -0.18 4.99
CA LEU A 27 -2.38 0.50 6.19
C LEU A 27 -3.89 0.79 6.17
N PRO A 28 -4.54 0.85 7.35
CA PRO A 28 -5.92 1.33 7.47
C PRO A 28 -6.04 2.80 7.01
N PRO A 29 -7.25 3.28 6.69
CA PRO A 29 -7.46 4.64 6.18
C PRO A 29 -6.82 5.73 7.06
N SER A 30 -6.88 5.57 8.39
CA SER A 30 -6.28 6.51 9.35
C SER A 30 -4.75 6.53 9.31
N GLY A 31 -4.09 5.47 8.85
CA GLY A 31 -2.65 5.45 8.62
C GLY A 31 -2.26 6.02 7.26
N GLN A 32 -3.08 5.76 6.24
CA GLN A 32 -2.83 6.21 4.87
C GLN A 32 -2.78 7.73 4.71
N VAL A 33 -3.53 8.49 5.52
CA VAL A 33 -3.54 9.97 5.44
C VAL A 33 -2.18 10.61 5.69
N GLY A 34 -1.28 9.92 6.41
CA GLY A 34 0.07 10.41 6.72
C GLY A 34 1.13 10.05 5.67
N ILE A 35 0.77 9.26 4.65
CA ILE A 35 1.70 8.67 3.68
C ILE A 35 1.34 9.19 2.28
N ASP A 36 2.23 9.96 1.66
CA ASP A 36 1.96 10.59 0.35
C ASP A 36 1.63 9.54 -0.73
N PHE A 37 2.36 8.43 -0.68
CA PHE A 37 2.19 7.30 -1.58
C PHE A 37 0.77 6.69 -1.52
N ASP A 38 0.13 6.70 -0.34
CA ASP A 38 -1.19 6.11 -0.14
C ASP A 38 -2.34 7.06 -0.48
N ARG A 39 -2.09 8.35 -0.77
CA ARG A 39 -3.15 9.31 -1.14
C ARG A 39 -4.02 8.80 -2.28
N ILE A 40 -3.40 8.16 -3.28
CA ILE A 40 -4.10 7.64 -4.45
C ILE A 40 -5.14 6.57 -4.11
N LYS A 41 -4.91 5.82 -3.03
CA LYS A 41 -5.80 4.76 -2.53
C LYS A 41 -7.04 5.39 -1.90
N LEU A 42 -6.86 6.40 -1.06
CA LEU A 42 -7.96 7.19 -0.47
C LEU A 42 -8.88 7.78 -1.55
N GLU A 43 -8.31 8.43 -2.57
CA GLU A 43 -9.07 9.00 -3.68
C GLU A 43 -9.82 7.93 -4.49
N THR A 44 -9.18 6.77 -4.72
CA THR A 44 -9.83 5.65 -5.42
C THR A 44 -11.01 5.11 -4.60
N TRP A 45 -10.83 4.97 -3.29
CA TRP A 45 -11.86 4.48 -2.38
C TRP A 45 -13.08 5.41 -2.32
N GLU A 46 -12.89 6.72 -2.38
CA GLU A 46 -14.00 7.68 -2.44
C GLU A 46 -14.90 7.47 -3.67
N VAL A 47 -14.30 7.16 -4.83
CA VAL A 47 -15.06 6.87 -6.05
C VAL A 47 -15.80 5.54 -5.93
N VAL A 48 -15.14 4.50 -5.41
CA VAL A 48 -15.77 3.19 -5.15
C VAL A 48 -16.97 3.35 -4.21
N LEU A 49 -16.84 4.12 -3.13
CA LEU A 49 -17.93 4.40 -2.20
C LEU A 49 -19.12 5.11 -2.87
N ARG A 50 -18.85 6.00 -3.84
CA ARG A 50 -19.92 6.65 -4.60
C ARG A 50 -20.71 5.62 -5.41
N SER A 51 -20.03 4.73 -6.10
CA SER A 51 -20.66 3.65 -6.85
C SER A 51 -21.49 2.70 -5.99
N VAL A 52 -21.02 2.40 -4.78
CA VAL A 52 -21.80 1.62 -3.79
C VAL A 52 -23.05 2.38 -3.38
N LYS A 53 -22.94 3.67 -3.06
CA LYS A 53 -24.09 4.51 -2.67
C LYS A 53 -25.14 4.62 -3.77
N GLU A 54 -24.70 4.63 -5.03
CA GLU A 54 -25.57 4.69 -6.20
C GLU A 54 -26.13 3.31 -6.60
N GLY A 55 -25.83 2.26 -5.82
CA GLY A 55 -26.35 0.91 -6.02
C GLY A 55 -25.80 0.21 -7.26
N ARG A 56 -24.67 0.67 -7.81
CA ARG A 56 -24.08 0.09 -9.03
C ARG A 56 -23.28 -1.18 -8.77
N ILE A 57 -22.65 -1.30 -7.60
CA ILE A 57 -21.78 -2.42 -7.25
C ILE A 57 -21.61 -2.52 -5.72
N ASP A 58 -21.32 -3.71 -5.17
CA ASP A 58 -20.82 -3.83 -3.79
C ASP A 58 -19.30 -3.59 -3.76
N ALA A 59 -18.74 -3.24 -2.60
CA ALA A 59 -17.29 -3.15 -2.45
C ALA A 59 -16.77 -3.80 -1.17
N ALA A 60 -15.52 -4.26 -1.22
CA ALA A 60 -14.76 -4.69 -0.04
C ALA A 60 -13.38 -4.03 -0.04
N ARG A 61 -12.88 -3.70 1.15
CA ARG A 61 -11.57 -3.10 1.37
C ARG A 61 -10.81 -3.91 2.43
N PHE A 62 -9.53 -4.18 2.17
CA PHE A 62 -8.71 -5.07 3.00
C PHE A 62 -7.47 -4.36 3.56
N PRO A 63 -7.57 -3.66 4.69
CA PRO A 63 -6.41 -3.07 5.33
C PRO A 63 -5.57 -4.15 6.03
N THR A 64 -4.55 -4.66 5.33
CA THR A 64 -3.71 -5.79 5.79
C THR A 64 -2.40 -5.36 6.46
N GLY A 65 -2.10 -4.06 6.50
CA GLY A 65 -0.81 -3.55 6.98
C GLY A 65 0.32 -3.71 5.96
N MET A 66 1.54 -3.37 6.39
CA MET A 66 2.74 -3.42 5.54
C MET A 66 3.27 -4.84 5.41
N TRP A 67 3.71 -5.19 4.20
CA TRP A 67 4.29 -6.50 3.94
C TRP A 67 5.73 -6.52 4.46
N MET A 68 6.10 -7.59 5.15
CA MET A 68 7.33 -7.68 5.96
C MET A 68 8.57 -8.08 5.15
N ASN A 69 8.54 -7.87 3.83
CA ASN A 69 9.58 -8.29 2.89
C ASN A 69 10.96 -7.70 3.26
N TYR A 70 10.97 -6.53 3.88
CA TYR A 70 12.16 -5.86 4.40
C TYR A 70 12.91 -6.66 5.47
N LEU A 71 12.27 -7.61 6.16
CA LEU A 71 12.97 -8.52 7.06
C LEU A 71 14.00 -9.39 6.33
N ALA A 72 13.90 -9.52 5.00
CA ALA A 72 14.87 -10.25 4.20
C ALA A 72 16.20 -9.49 3.99
N ILE A 73 16.31 -8.20 4.36
CA ILE A 73 17.55 -7.41 4.26
C ILE A 73 18.72 -8.12 4.98
N GLY A 74 18.45 -8.80 6.09
CA GLY A 74 19.47 -9.56 6.85
C GLY A 74 19.62 -11.04 6.45
N ALA A 75 18.90 -11.52 5.44
CA ALA A 75 18.81 -12.94 5.07
C ALA A 75 19.22 -13.18 3.61
N PRO A 76 20.50 -12.98 3.24
CA PRO A 76 20.94 -13.01 1.83
C PRO A 76 20.70 -14.37 1.14
N PHE A 77 20.69 -15.46 1.90
CA PHE A 77 20.42 -16.82 1.37
C PHE A 77 18.94 -17.11 1.11
N ARG A 78 18.01 -16.27 1.59
CA ARG A 78 16.54 -16.36 1.32
C ARG A 78 16.04 -15.20 0.47
N ARG A 79 16.94 -14.55 -0.27
CA ARG A 79 16.65 -13.38 -1.11
C ARG A 79 15.45 -13.58 -2.04
N GLY A 80 15.37 -14.73 -2.73
CA GLY A 80 14.26 -15.02 -3.63
C GLY A 80 12.89 -15.07 -2.93
N GLU A 81 12.85 -15.50 -1.67
CA GLU A 81 11.63 -15.49 -0.85
C GLU A 81 11.28 -14.08 -0.39
N GLY A 82 12.30 -13.29 0.00
CA GLY A 82 12.13 -11.88 0.37
C GLY A 82 11.57 -11.01 -0.76
N LEU A 83 11.97 -11.29 -2.00
CA LEU A 83 11.45 -10.62 -3.18
C LEU A 83 10.01 -11.06 -3.52
N ALA A 84 9.59 -12.28 -3.17
CA ALA A 84 8.24 -12.80 -3.43
C ALA A 84 7.77 -12.62 -4.90
N GLY A 85 8.68 -12.74 -5.86
CA GLY A 85 8.40 -12.53 -7.29
C GLY A 85 8.40 -11.07 -7.75
N PHE A 86 8.72 -10.13 -6.86
CA PHE A 86 8.95 -8.73 -7.21
C PHE A 86 10.27 -8.60 -7.98
N SER A 87 10.20 -8.11 -9.22
CA SER A 87 11.38 -7.65 -9.94
C SER A 87 11.83 -6.33 -9.33
N GLU A 88 13.04 -6.28 -8.79
CA GLU A 88 13.50 -5.11 -8.07
C GLU A 88 13.58 -3.86 -8.95
N GLY A 89 13.22 -2.73 -8.35
CA GLY A 89 13.12 -1.41 -8.96
C GLY A 89 12.92 -0.36 -7.88
N ALA A 90 12.80 0.92 -8.25
CA ALA A 90 12.62 2.01 -7.30
C ALA A 90 11.26 1.93 -6.60
N PHE A 91 11.15 1.13 -5.54
CA PHE A 91 9.91 0.94 -4.80
C PHE A 91 10.13 0.49 -3.37
N LEU A 92 10.09 1.43 -2.41
CA LEU A 92 10.07 1.27 -0.94
C LEU A 92 11.18 0.43 -0.30
N PHE A 93 11.49 -0.76 -0.79
CA PHE A 93 12.51 -1.67 -0.29
C PHE A 93 13.51 -1.98 -1.40
N HIS A 94 14.76 -1.67 -1.14
CA HIS A 94 15.85 -1.82 -2.10
C HIS A 94 16.80 -2.89 -1.56
N LEU A 95 16.70 -4.12 -2.07
CA LEU A 95 17.46 -5.25 -1.55
C LEU A 95 18.69 -5.59 -2.44
N ASP A 96 18.73 -5.28 -3.74
CA ASP A 96 19.80 -5.62 -4.71
C ASP A 96 20.95 -4.60 -4.68
N GLU A 97 20.84 -3.54 -3.86
CA GLU A 97 21.92 -2.58 -3.65
C GLU A 97 22.97 -3.11 -2.65
N ASP A 98 24.24 -2.71 -2.83
CA ASP A 98 25.37 -3.13 -1.97
C ASP A 98 25.09 -2.90 -0.47
N LEU A 99 24.33 -1.85 -0.18
CA LEU A 99 23.77 -1.55 1.13
C LEU A 99 22.24 -1.44 0.99
N PRO A 100 21.48 -2.49 1.36
CA PRO A 100 20.03 -2.45 1.29
C PRO A 100 19.45 -1.33 2.15
N TRP A 101 18.40 -0.68 1.64
CA TRP A 101 17.76 0.44 2.32
C TRP A 101 16.25 0.47 2.07
N VAL A 102 15.56 1.30 2.85
CA VAL A 102 14.10 1.46 2.82
C VAL A 102 13.76 2.93 2.62
N GLU A 103 12.91 3.23 1.65
CA GLU A 103 12.28 4.54 1.49
C GLU A 103 11.04 4.63 2.40
N VAL A 104 10.96 5.70 3.19
CA VAL A 104 9.80 5.96 4.08
C VAL A 104 9.09 7.24 3.64
N PRO A 105 8.04 7.16 2.80
CA PRO A 105 7.40 8.31 2.17
C PRO A 105 6.38 8.99 3.11
N VAL A 106 6.88 9.66 4.15
CA VAL A 106 6.07 10.43 5.10
C VAL A 106 5.80 11.86 4.62
N LEU A 107 4.62 12.38 4.94
CA LEU A 107 4.32 13.81 4.78
C LEU A 107 4.88 14.61 5.97
N ALA A 108 5.23 15.87 5.74
CA ALA A 108 5.52 16.80 6.82
C ALA A 108 4.27 16.98 7.70
N ASP A 109 4.45 16.97 9.01
CA ASP A 109 3.43 17.51 9.90
C ASP A 109 3.31 19.02 9.65
N GLY A 110 2.14 19.62 9.87
CA GLY A 110 1.87 21.02 9.51
C GLY A 110 2.81 22.07 10.11
N SER A 111 3.82 21.69 10.91
CA SER A 111 4.92 22.55 11.36
C SER A 111 6.08 22.68 10.37
N GLY A 112 6.09 21.88 9.29
CA GLY A 112 7.22 21.77 8.36
C GLY A 112 8.28 20.75 8.78
N SER A 113 8.04 20.00 9.86
CA SER A 113 8.87 18.88 10.30
C SER A 113 8.29 17.56 9.83
N TYR A 114 9.11 16.51 9.69
CA TYR A 114 8.61 15.16 9.41
C TYR A 114 8.32 14.40 10.72
N PRO A 115 7.31 13.52 10.76
CA PRO A 115 7.01 12.72 11.93
C PRO A 115 8.19 11.84 12.32
N GLY A 116 8.47 11.74 13.62
CA GLY A 116 9.44 10.78 14.14
C GLY A 116 8.98 9.35 13.89
N ILE A 117 9.89 8.51 13.37
CA ILE A 117 9.63 7.09 13.15
C ILE A 117 10.10 6.32 14.37
N THR A 118 9.19 5.63 15.05
CA THR A 118 9.54 4.66 16.08
C THR A 118 9.62 3.29 15.43
N MET A 119 10.78 2.65 15.52
CA MET A 119 10.96 1.27 15.08
C MET A 119 11.05 0.38 16.32
N THR A 120 10.34 -0.74 16.27
CA THR A 120 10.38 -1.78 17.30
C THR A 120 11.36 -2.85 16.82
N ASP A 121 12.30 -3.24 17.67
CA ASP A 121 13.16 -4.39 17.39
C ASP A 121 12.30 -5.65 17.45
N ILE A 122 12.54 -6.64 16.59
CA ILE A 122 11.76 -7.89 16.66
C ILE A 122 11.90 -8.60 18.02
N ARG A 123 13.00 -8.34 18.75
CA ARG A 123 13.21 -8.80 20.13
C ARG A 123 12.28 -8.14 21.16
N ASP A 124 11.67 -7.01 20.81
CA ASP A 124 10.68 -6.33 21.66
C ASP A 124 9.30 -7.00 21.57
N ILE A 125 9.09 -7.87 20.56
CA ILE A 125 7.87 -8.68 20.41
C ILE A 125 8.21 -10.12 20.82
N GLY A 126 8.04 -10.41 22.12
CA GLY A 126 8.18 -11.74 22.70
C GLY A 126 7.04 -12.69 22.34
#